data_AF-A0A7W5V911-F1
#
_entry.id   AF-A0A7W5V911-F1
#
_cell.length_a   1.000
_cell.length_b   1.000
_cell.length_c   1.000
_cell.angle_alpha   90.00
_cell.angle_beta   90.00
_cell.angle_gamma   90.00
#
_symmetry.space_group_name_H-M   'P 1'
#
loop_
_entity.id
_entity.type
_entity.pdbx_description
1 polymer ?
#
loop_
_entity_poly.entity_id
_entity_poly.type
_entity_poly.pdbx_seq_one_letter_code
_entity_poly.pdbx_strand_id
1 'polypeptide(L)' 'MWLRDRAGTEPATARSPRRARKILSAIALPVALVAAVFFTVRAVSTGAEVWWWEAAIAYAVALLAAVDLAVLLRRPGR' A
#
# COMPACT_ATOMS: atom_id res chain seq x y z
N MET A 1 40.18 -2.45 -2.16
CA MET A 1 38.92 -2.17 -1.41
C MET A 1 38.08 -1.20 -2.23
N TRP A 2 37.10 -1.68 -3.00
CA TRP A 2 36.36 -0.89 -3.99
C TRP A 2 34.84 -1.03 -3.79
N LEU A 3 34.39 -0.90 -2.53
CA LEU A 3 33.00 -1.14 -2.11
C LEU A 3 32.44 -0.06 -1.18
N ARG A 4 33.01 1.15 -1.19
CA ARG A 4 32.52 2.25 -0.36
C ARG A 4 32.72 3.56 -1.11
N ASP A 5 31.86 3.82 -2.08
CA ASP A 5 31.47 5.18 -2.45
C ASP A 5 30.31 5.11 -3.44
N ARG A 6 29.15 4.70 -2.93
CA ARG A 6 27.86 5.17 -3.45
C ARG A 6 27.37 6.32 -2.58
N ALA A 7 28.27 7.23 -2.22
CA ALA A 7 27.91 8.55 -1.74
C ALA A 7 27.41 9.34 -2.96
N GLY A 8 26.19 9.00 -3.40
CA GLY A 8 25.46 9.83 -4.33
C GLY A 8 25.39 11.22 -3.70
N THR A 9 25.84 12.21 -4.46
CA THR A 9 25.75 13.64 -4.18
C THR A 9 24.29 14.13 -4.21
N GLU A 10 23.34 13.31 -3.77
CA GLU A 10 21.94 13.69 -3.69
C GLU A 10 21.76 14.66 -2.52
N PRO A 11 21.23 15.87 -2.77
CA PRO A 11 21.05 16.86 -1.73
C PRO A 11 20.09 16.31 -0.67
N ALA A 12 20.36 16.60 0.61
CA ALA A 12 19.51 16.17 1.75
C ALA A 12 18.04 16.66 1.66
N THR A 13 17.75 17.55 0.71
CA THR A 13 16.41 18.03 0.33
C THR A 13 15.69 17.13 -0.67
N ALA A 14 16.34 16.09 -1.21
CA ALA A 14 15.69 14.96 -1.88
C ALA A 14 14.86 14.22 -0.82
N ARG A 15 13.70 14.81 -0.47
CA ARG A 15 12.71 14.21 0.42
C ARG A 15 12.32 12.89 -0.21
N SER A 16 12.95 11.85 0.31
CA SER A 16 12.86 10.50 -0.21
C SER A 16 11.42 10.16 -0.64
N PRO A 17 11.23 9.58 -1.84
CA PRO A 17 9.95 9.03 -2.30
C PRO A 17 9.25 8.14 -1.25
N ARG A 18 10.00 7.68 -0.24
CA ARG A 18 9.53 6.92 0.92
C ARG A 18 8.51 7.67 1.79
N ARG A 19 8.66 8.98 2.03
CA ARG A 19 7.67 9.72 2.87
C ARG A 19 6.31 9.80 2.18
N ALA A 20 6.30 10.14 0.88
CA ALA A 20 5.08 10.18 0.08
C ALA A 20 4.44 8.79 -0.03
N ARG A 21 5.23 7.75 -0.33
CA ARG A 21 4.72 6.36 -0.33
C ARG A 21 4.12 5.95 1.00
N LYS A 22 4.75 6.29 2.13
CA LYS A 22 4.21 5.97 3.45
C LYS A 22 2.86 6.63 3.70
N ILE A 23 2.71 7.90 3.33
CA ILE A 23 1.44 8.64 3.49
C ILE A 23 0.37 8.04 2.57
N LEU A 24 0.69 7.85 1.29
CA LEU A 24 -0.23 7.26 0.32
C LEU A 24 -0.66 5.85 0.73
N SER A 25 0.27 5.01 1.18
CA SER A 25 0.01 3.65 1.65
C SER A 25 -0.83 3.62 2.94
N ALA A 26 -0.55 4.54 3.87
CA ALA A 26 -1.32 4.69 5.11
C ALA A 26 -2.76 5.16 4.87
N ILE A 27 -3.03 5.92 3.80
CA ILE A 27 -4.38 6.34 3.41
C ILE A 27 -5.06 5.27 2.54
N ALA A 28 -4.31 4.64 1.63
CA ALA A 28 -4.84 3.62 0.73
C ALA A 28 -5.33 2.39 1.50
N LEU A 29 -4.63 1.99 2.56
CA LEU A 29 -5.02 0.84 3.39
C LEU A 29 -6.43 0.96 4.01
N PRO A 30 -6.75 2.01 4.79
CA PRO A 30 -8.09 2.15 5.38
C PRO A 30 -9.17 2.34 4.31
N VAL A 31 -8.90 3.07 3.23
CA VAL A 31 -9.86 3.24 2.12
C VAL A 31 -10.16 1.90 1.45
N ALA A 32 -9.13 1.11 1.16
CA ALA A 32 -9.30 -0.21 0.55
C ALA A 32 -10.02 -1.19 1.49
N LEU A 33 -9.77 -1.14 2.80
CA LEU A 33 -10.50 -1.94 3.79
C LEU A 33 -11.99 -1.57 3.85
N VAL A 34 -12.31 -0.28 3.90
CA VAL A 34 -13.71 0.19 3.92
C VAL A 34 -14.42 -0.23 2.63
N ALA A 35 -13.77 -0.09 1.47
CA ALA A 35 -14.31 -0.55 0.20
C ALA A 35 -14.53 -2.08 0.19
N ALA A 36 -13.56 -2.86 0.66
CA ALA A 36 -13.68 -4.33 0.70
C ALA A 36 -14.85 -4.78 1.58
N VAL A 37 -15.03 -4.16 2.75
CA VAL A 37 -16.17 -4.44 3.64
C VAL A 37 -17.49 -4.05 2.95
N PHE A 38 -17.55 -2.87 2.34
CA PHE A 38 -18.75 -2.41 1.63
C PHE A 38 -19.15 -3.37 0.51
N PHE A 39 -18.22 -3.74 -0.37
CA PHE A 39 -18.50 -4.66 -1.48
C PHE A 39 -18.87 -6.06 -0.99
N THR A 40 -18.23 -6.54 0.08
CA THR A 40 -18.59 -7.85 0.67
C THR A 40 -20.02 -7.83 1.22
N VAL A 41 -20.41 -6.78 1.95
CA VAL A 41 -21.78 -6.63 2.47
C VAL A 41 -22.79 -6.55 1.32
N ARG A 42 -22.45 -5.83 0.24
CA ARG A 42 -23.28 -5.75 -0.97
C ARG A 42 -23.40 -7.09 -1.68
N ALA A 43 -22.32 -7.87 -1.79
CA ALA A 43 -22.33 -9.19 -2.38
C ALA A 43 -23.22 -10.16 -1.60
N VAL A 44 -23.09 -10.19 -0.28
CA VAL A 44 -23.92 -11.05 0.59
C VAL A 44 -25.39 -10.65 0.56
N SER A 45 -25.69 -9.35 0.54
CA SER A 45 -27.07 -8.84 0.58
C SER A 45 -27.80 -8.96 -0.76
N THR A 46 -27.09 -8.84 -1.89
CA THR A 46 -27.72 -8.87 -3.23
C THR A 46 -27.58 -10.22 -3.93
N GLY A 47 -26.61 -11.04 -3.55
CA GLY A 47 -26.31 -12.32 -4.19
C GLY A 47 -25.78 -12.21 -5.63
N ALA A 48 -25.54 -11.00 -6.15
CA ALA A 48 -25.05 -10.82 -7.50
C ALA A 48 -23.52 -11.01 -7.59
N GLU A 49 -23.06 -11.82 -8.56
CA GLU A 49 -21.64 -12.15 -8.77
C GLU A 49 -20.74 -10.93 -9.00
N VAL A 50 -21.28 -9.86 -9.59
CA VAL A 50 -20.54 -8.62 -9.86
C VAL A 50 -19.90 -8.06 -8.58
N TRP A 51 -20.65 -8.08 -7.47
CA TRP A 51 -20.17 -7.62 -6.17
C TRP A 51 -19.08 -8.50 -5.57
N TRP A 52 -19.05 -9.80 -5.90
CA TRP A 52 -17.97 -10.68 -5.48
C TRP A 52 -16.66 -10.35 -6.21
N TRP A 53 -16.73 -10.04 -7.51
CA TRP A 53 -15.56 -9.59 -8.26
C TRP A 53 -15.03 -8.24 -7.75
N GLU A 54 -15.92 -7.30 -7.44
CA GLU A 54 -15.54 -6.00 -6.90
C GLU A 54 -14.94 -6.10 -5.51
N ALA A 55 -15.49 -6.98 -4.65
CA ALA A 55 -14.89 -7.31 -3.36
C ALA A 55 -13.50 -7.93 -3.52
N ALA A 56 -13.31 -8.86 -4.47
CA ALA A 56 -12.01 -9.48 -4.74
C ALA A 56 -10.95 -8.46 -5.16
N ILE A 57 -11.31 -7.51 -6.04
CA ILE A 57 -10.41 -6.42 -6.45
C ILE A 57 -10.07 -5.53 -5.25
N ALA A 58 -11.05 -5.15 -4.43
CA ALA A 58 -10.82 -4.35 -3.23
C ALA A 58 -9.89 -5.05 -2.22
N TYR A 59 -10.05 -6.36 -2.02
CA TYR A 59 -9.14 -7.17 -1.21
C TYR A 59 -7.72 -7.20 -1.77
N ALA A 60 -7.56 -7.36 -3.09
CA ALA A 60 -6.26 -7.34 -3.73
C ALA A 60 -5.54 -6.00 -3.52
N VAL A 61 -6.26 -4.88 -3.67
CA VAL A 61 -5.73 -3.53 -3.41
C VAL A 61 -5.36 -3.35 -1.93
N ALA A 62 -6.20 -3.82 -1.01
CA ALA A 62 -5.91 -3.77 0.43
C ALA A 62 -4.65 -4.56 0.79
N LEU A 63 -4.47 -5.74 0.17
CA LEU A 63 -3.28 -6.56 0.36
C LEU A 63 -2.02 -5.87 -0.16
N LEU A 64 -2.07 -5.28 -1.35
CA LEU A 64 -0.94 -4.53 -1.92
C LEU A 64 -0.55 -3.34 -1.04
N ALA A 65 -1.54 -2.58 -0.55
CA ALA A 65 -1.30 -1.48 0.39
C ALA A 65 -0.68 -1.98 1.72
N ALA A 66 -1.17 -3.11 2.25
CA ALA A 66 -0.61 -3.71 3.47
C ALA A 66 0.84 -4.15 3.27
N VAL A 67 1.16 -4.77 2.13
CA VAL A 67 2.52 -5.19 1.79
C VAL A 67 3.44 -3.98 1.62
N ASP A 68 3.02 -2.93 0.92
CA ASP A 68 3.82 -1.72 0.76
C ASP A 68 4.11 -1.07 2.12
N LEU A 69 3.11 -0.94 2.99
CA LEU A 69 3.29 -0.42 4.35
C LEU A 69 4.22 -1.31 5.19
N ALA A 70 4.08 -2.64 5.11
CA ALA A 70 4.93 -3.60 5.81
C ALA A 70 6.38 -3.53 5.33
N VAL A 71 6.63 -3.40 4.02
CA VAL A 71 7.98 -3.21 3.45
C VAL A 71 8.59 -1.90 3.91
N LEU A 72 7.81 -0.82 3.98
CA LEU A 72 8.27 0.48 4.48
C LEU A 72 8.62 0.43 5.97
N LEU A 73 7.84 -0.30 6.78
CA LEU A 73 8.09 -0.46 8.22
C LEU A 73 9.29 -1.40 8.49
N ARG A 74 9.46 -2.45 7.69
CA ARG A 74 10.54 -3.44 7.82
C ARG A 74 11.89 -2.97 7.31
N ARG A 75 11.96 -1.80 6.67
CA ARG A 75 13.21 -1.23 6.17
C ARG A 75 13.64 -0.02 7.01
N PRO A 76 13.99 -0.21 8.30
CA PRO A 76 14.70 0.84 9.03
C PRO A 76 16.05 1.00 8.33
N GLY A 77 16.23 2.14 7.66
CA GLY A 77 17.55 2.54 7.22
C GLY A 77 18.40 2.72 8.47
N ARG A 78 19.28 1.75 8.73
CA ARG A 78 20.49 1.94 9.53
C ARG A 78 21.65 2.00 8.55
#